data_AF-A0A973JC20-F1
#
_entry.id   AF-A0A973JC20-F1
#
_cell.length_a   1.000
_cell.length_b   1.000
_cell.length_c   1.000
_cell.angle_alpha   90.00
_cell.angle_beta   90.00
_cell.angle_gamma   90.00
#
_symmetry.space_group_name_H-M   'P 1'
#
loop_
_entity.id
_entity.type
_entity.pdbx_description
1 polymer ?
#
loop_
_entity_poly.entity_id
_entity_poly.type
_entity_poly.pdbx_seq_one_letter_code
_entity_poly.pdbx_strand_id
1 'polypeptide(L)'
;MNKRLLLGAEAIALGALDAGISGVYAYPGTPSTEITEYIQKSAADREPPVRSAWSANEKTAFEAALGMSYAGKRSLVCMKHVGLNVAADAFINSAITGVNGGLVV
;
A
#
# COMPACT_ATOMS: atom_id res chain seq x y z
N MET A 1 -4.10 -25.61 -12.89
CA MET A 1 -4.24 -24.16 -12.60
C MET A 1 -5.57 -23.97 -11.88
N ASN A 2 -5.55 -23.56 -10.61
CA ASN A 2 -6.77 -23.31 -9.86
C ASN A 2 -7.23 -21.88 -10.15
N LYS A 3 -8.41 -21.72 -10.78
CA LYS A 3 -8.94 -20.39 -11.14
C LYS A 3 -9.69 -19.84 -9.93
N ARG A 4 -9.27 -18.68 -9.43
CA ARG A 4 -9.94 -17.97 -8.34
C ARG A 4 -10.74 -16.81 -8.93
N LEU A 5 -11.99 -16.66 -8.51
CA LEU A 5 -12.74 -15.42 -8.72
C LEU A 5 -12.30 -14.43 -7.64
N LEU A 6 -11.91 -13.24 -8.05
CA LEU A 6 -11.42 -12.17 -7.18
C LEU A 6 -12.11 -10.86 -7.56
N LEU A 7 -12.36 -10.01 -6.57
CA LEU A 7 -12.64 -8.60 -6.81
C LEU A 7 -11.38 -7.91 -7.34
N GLY A 8 -11.55 -6.76 -8.01
CA GLY A 8 -10.41 -5.96 -8.48
C GLY A 8 -9.46 -5.55 -7.35
N ALA A 9 -10.01 -5.16 -6.19
CA ALA A 9 -9.23 -4.84 -5.00
C ALA A 9 -8.39 -6.03 -4.49
N GLU A 10 -8.99 -7.22 -4.46
CA GLU A 10 -8.31 -8.46 -4.06
C GLU A 10 -7.22 -8.86 -5.05
N ALA A 11 -7.44 -8.63 -6.35
CA ALA A 11 -6.43 -8.87 -7.38
C ALA A 11 -5.22 -7.94 -7.23
N ILE A 12 -5.44 -6.65 -6.91
CA ILE A 12 -4.36 -5.70 -6.59
C ILE A 12 -3.60 -6.16 -5.35
N ALA A 13 -4.32 -6.53 -4.29
CA ALA A 13 -3.74 -7.00 -3.04
C ALA A 13 -2.87 -8.25 -3.24
N LEU A 14 -3.39 -9.23 -3.99
CA LEU A 14 -2.65 -10.45 -4.32
C LEU A 14 -1.40 -10.16 -5.15
N GLY A 15 -1.51 -9.29 -6.17
CA GLY A 15 -0.37 -8.86 -6.97
C GLY A 15 0.71 -8.17 -6.13
N ALA A 16 0.33 -7.32 -5.18
CA ALA A 16 1.27 -6.67 -4.28
C ALA A 16 1.99 -7.69 -3.37
N LEU A 17 1.25 -8.66 -2.83
CA LEU A 17 1.81 -9.74 -2.03
C LEU A 17 2.77 -10.61 -2.84
N ASP A 18 2.42 -10.97 -4.08
CA ASP A 18 3.28 -11.76 -4.97
C ASP A 18 4.54 -10.97 -5.38
N ALA A 19 4.44 -9.65 -5.49
CA ALA A 19 5.58 -8.75 -5.71
C ALA A 19 6.49 -8.59 -4.48
N GLY A 20 6.13 -9.19 -3.34
CA GLY A 20 6.95 -9.17 -2.12
C GLY A 20 7.00 -7.80 -1.45
N ILE A 21 5.88 -7.07 -1.38
CA ILE A 21 5.81 -5.84 -0.58
C ILE A 21 6.22 -6.10 0.88
N SER A 22 6.94 -5.17 1.47
CA SER A 22 7.27 -5.17 2.90
C SER A 22 6.21 -4.48 3.74
N GLY A 23 5.35 -3.66 3.12
CA GLY A 23 4.26 -3.01 3.81
C GLY A 23 3.19 -2.44 2.89
N VAL A 24 1.97 -2.43 3.40
CA VAL A 24 0.83 -1.67 2.89
C VAL A 24 0.46 -0.59 3.90
N TYR A 25 0.18 0.61 3.40
CA TYR A 25 -0.16 1.79 4.21
C TYR A 25 -1.47 2.38 3.70
N ALA A 26 -2.40 2.64 4.61
CA ALA A 26 -3.69 3.17 4.24
C ALA A 26 -4.37 3.86 5.41
N TYR A 27 -5.33 4.72 5.08
CA TYR A 27 -6.38 5.20 5.96
C TYR A 27 -7.73 4.66 5.43
N PRO A 28 -8.70 4.28 6.29
CA PRO A 28 -9.97 3.73 5.81
C PRO A 28 -10.69 4.68 4.83
N GLY A 29 -11.01 4.17 3.65
CA GLY A 29 -11.68 4.93 2.59
C GLY A 29 -12.17 4.02 1.47
N THR A 30 -13.46 3.74 1.43
CA THR A 30 -14.08 2.92 0.36
C THR A 30 -13.94 3.63 -0.99
N PRO A 31 -13.63 2.91 -2.09
CA PRO A 31 -13.50 1.45 -2.21
C PRO A 31 -12.09 0.88 -1.93
N SER A 32 -11.08 1.71 -1.63
CA SER A 32 -9.68 1.24 -1.49
C SER A 32 -9.41 0.42 -0.22
N THR A 33 -10.25 0.52 0.81
CA THR A 33 -10.10 -0.21 2.08
C THR A 33 -9.92 -1.72 1.90
N GLU A 34 -10.64 -2.30 0.94
CA GLU A 34 -10.67 -3.75 0.68
C GLU A 34 -9.29 -4.32 0.30
N ILE A 35 -8.42 -3.50 -0.33
CA ILE A 35 -7.06 -3.91 -0.70
C ILE A 35 -6.24 -4.20 0.56
N THR A 36 -6.23 -3.25 1.50
CA THR A 36 -5.49 -3.36 2.77
C THR A 36 -6.05 -4.47 3.65
N GLU A 37 -7.37 -4.58 3.76
CA GLU A 37 -8.02 -5.64 4.54
C GLU A 37 -7.71 -7.04 3.99
N TYR A 38 -7.68 -7.19 2.66
CA TYR A 38 -7.30 -8.46 2.04
C TYR A 38 -5.84 -8.80 2.36
N ILE A 39 -4.93 -7.83 2.31
CA ILE A 39 -3.51 -8.02 2.70
C ILE A 39 -3.41 -8.42 4.17
N GLN A 40 -4.09 -7.71 5.08
CA GLN A 40 -4.11 -8.03 6.51
C GLN A 40 -4.54 -9.48 6.77
N LYS A 41 -5.60 -9.94 6.08
CA LYS A 41 -6.11 -11.32 6.20
C LYS A 41 -5.16 -12.35 5.56
N SER A 42 -4.55 -12.02 4.43
CA SER A 42 -3.79 -12.98 3.62
C SER A 42 -2.30 -13.08 3.97
N ALA A 43 -1.76 -12.10 4.71
CA ALA A 43 -0.35 -12.00 5.04
C ALA A 43 -0.01 -12.35 6.51
N ALA A 44 -0.99 -12.80 7.30
CA ALA A 44 -0.82 -13.10 8.72
C ALA A 44 0.32 -14.10 8.99
N ASP A 45 0.51 -15.08 8.10
CA ASP A 45 1.50 -16.16 8.26
C ASP A 45 2.80 -15.92 7.45
N ARG A 46 2.99 -14.73 6.87
CA ARG A 46 4.20 -14.44 6.08
C ARG A 46 5.39 -14.09 6.98
N GLU A 47 6.57 -14.57 6.59
CA GLU A 47 7.83 -14.27 7.26
C GLU A 47 8.85 -13.66 6.28
N PRO A 48 9.30 -12.40 6.50
CA PRO A 48 8.86 -11.48 7.55
C PRO A 48 7.42 -10.99 7.34
N PRO A 49 6.73 -10.55 8.41
CA PRO A 49 5.37 -10.06 8.32
C PRO A 49 5.29 -8.79 7.49
N VAL A 50 4.24 -8.68 6.67
CA VAL A 50 3.93 -7.46 5.92
C VAL A 50 3.36 -6.43 6.91
N ARG A 51 3.99 -5.26 7.01
CA ARG A 51 3.41 -4.17 7.80
C ARG A 51 2.07 -3.74 7.20
N SER A 52 1.00 -3.73 7.99
CA SER A 52 -0.35 -3.48 7.46
C SER A 52 -1.27 -2.70 8.40
N ALA A 53 -0.75 -2.12 9.48
CA ALA A 53 -1.54 -1.33 10.42
C ALA A 53 -2.08 -0.04 9.76
N TRP A 54 -3.32 0.32 10.11
CA TRP A 54 -3.95 1.56 9.67
C TRP A 54 -3.14 2.78 10.11
N SER A 55 -3.05 3.77 9.22
CA SER A 55 -2.42 5.06 9.48
C SER A 55 -3.45 6.05 10.03
N ALA A 56 -2.99 7.20 10.55
CA ALA A 56 -3.90 8.19 11.13
C ALA A 56 -4.71 8.98 10.08
N ASN A 57 -4.16 9.14 8.89
CA ASN A 57 -4.77 9.79 7.72
C ASN A 57 -3.99 9.44 6.44
N GLU A 58 -4.42 9.95 5.28
CA GLU A 58 -3.80 9.67 3.98
C GLU A 58 -2.40 10.24 3.83
N LYS A 59 -2.15 11.44 4.37
CA LYS A 59 -0.80 12.05 4.34
C LYS A 59 0.21 11.18 5.08
N THR A 60 -0.11 10.78 6.30
CA THR A 60 0.74 9.90 7.13
C THR A 60 0.90 8.52 6.50
N ALA A 61 -0.14 7.97 5.87
CA ALA A 61 -0.05 6.72 5.12
C ALA A 61 0.97 6.83 3.97
N PHE A 62 0.88 7.91 3.18
CA PHE A 62 1.78 8.15 2.06
C PHE A 62 3.23 8.33 2.50
N GLU A 63 3.48 9.20 3.47
CA GLU A 63 4.83 9.48 3.97
C GLU A 63 5.49 8.26 4.59
N ALA A 64 4.72 7.43 5.30
CA ALA A 64 5.24 6.20 5.88
C ALA A 64 5.55 5.14 4.81
N ALA A 65 4.74 5.05 3.75
CA ALA A 65 5.04 4.20 2.59
C ALA A 65 6.28 4.68 1.84
N LEU A 66 6.42 5.99 1.65
CA LEU A 66 7.60 6.60 1.04
C LEU A 66 8.85 6.36 1.89
N GLY A 67 8.76 6.52 3.21
CA GLY A 67 9.86 6.22 4.14
C GLY A 67 10.31 4.76 4.08
N MET A 68 9.37 3.81 3.97
CA MET A 68 9.71 2.41 3.72
C MET A 68 10.42 2.22 2.38
N SER A 69 9.98 2.95 1.34
CA SER A 69 10.63 2.94 0.03
C SER A 69 12.05 3.47 0.08
N TYR A 70 12.30 4.55 0.83
CA TYR A 70 13.64 5.09 1.05
C TYR A 70 14.56 4.13 1.79
N ALA A 71 14.01 3.31 2.69
CA ALA A 71 14.75 2.21 3.34
C ALA A 71 15.05 1.02 2.38
N GLY A 72 14.79 1.17 1.08
CA GLY A 72 15.08 0.16 0.05
C GLY A 72 14.08 -0.98 0.00
N LYS A 73 12.90 -0.83 0.60
CA LYS A 73 11.84 -1.84 0.63
C LYS A 73 10.71 -1.49 -0.33
N ARG A 74 9.95 -2.50 -0.78
CA ARG A 74 8.76 -2.29 -1.62
C ARG A 74 7.57 -1.95 -0.74
N SER A 75 6.86 -0.86 -1.06
CA SER A 75 5.67 -0.44 -0.34
C SER A 75 4.49 -0.18 -1.28
N LEU A 76 3.30 -0.39 -0.75
CA LEU A 76 2.02 -0.03 -1.36
C LEU A 76 1.34 0.99 -0.45
N VAL A 77 0.83 2.08 -1.01
CA VAL A 77 -0.11 2.95 -0.31
C VAL A 77 -1.47 2.87 -1.00
N CYS A 78 -2.56 2.74 -0.24
CA CYS A 78 -3.91 2.61 -0.78
C CYS A 78 -4.79 3.78 -0.33
N MET A 79 -5.36 4.50 -1.30
CA MET A 79 -6.38 5.53 -1.09
C MET A 79 -7.14 5.79 -2.40
N LYS A 80 -8.34 6.37 -2.30
CA LYS A 80 -9.06 6.91 -3.48
C LYS A 80 -8.56 8.31 -3.82
N HIS A 81 -8.93 8.81 -5.00
CA HIS A 81 -8.49 10.12 -5.51
C HIS A 81 -8.64 11.30 -4.53
N VAL A 82 -9.75 11.43 -3.79
CA VAL A 82 -9.87 12.53 -2.81
C VAL A 82 -8.93 12.37 -1.60
N GLY A 83 -8.57 11.14 -1.23
CA GLY A 83 -7.56 10.89 -0.22
C GLY A 83 -6.16 11.26 -0.74
N LEU A 84 -5.90 11.02 -2.02
CA LEU A 84 -4.66 11.46 -2.66
C LEU A 84 -4.54 12.99 -2.67
N ASN A 85 -5.64 13.73 -2.75
CA ASN A 85 -5.61 15.19 -2.59
C ASN A 85 -5.09 15.61 -1.20
N VAL A 86 -5.42 14.86 -0.14
CA VAL A 86 -4.92 15.11 1.22
C VAL A 86 -3.41 14.82 1.30
N ALA A 87 -2.94 13.81 0.56
CA ALA A 87 -1.52 13.43 0.48
C ALA A 87 -0.73 14.17 -0.62
N ALA A 88 -1.33 15.13 -1.34
CA ALA A 88 -0.78 15.69 -2.57
C ALA A 88 0.61 16.31 -2.39
N ASP A 89 0.85 16.99 -1.27
CA ASP A 89 2.16 17.57 -0.95
C ASP A 89 3.26 16.50 -0.96
N ALA A 90 3.07 15.38 -0.26
CA ALA A 90 4.04 14.29 -0.24
C ALA A 90 4.12 13.57 -1.60
N PHE A 91 3.00 13.38 -2.28
CA PHE A 91 2.93 12.73 -3.59
C PHE A 91 3.71 13.49 -4.66
N ILE A 92 3.46 14.78 -4.82
CA ILE A 92 4.12 15.60 -5.85
C ILE A 92 5.62 15.71 -5.54
N ASN A 93 5.99 15.95 -4.28
CA ASN A 93 7.40 16.05 -3.91
C ASN A 93 8.16 14.71 -4.08
N SER A 94 7.47 13.56 -3.92
CA SER A 94 8.09 12.24 -4.12
C SER A 94 8.62 12.01 -5.54
N ALA A 95 8.04 12.69 -6.55
CA ALA A 95 8.54 12.64 -7.92
C ALA A 95 9.91 13.34 -8.08
N ILE A 96 10.21 14.30 -7.20
CA ILE A 96 11.47 15.05 -7.21
C ILE A 96 12.55 14.28 -6.44
N THR A 97 12.19 13.74 -5.27
CA THR A 97 13.11 13.01 -4.39
C THR A 97 13.36 11.58 -4.85
N GLY A 98 12.47 11.02 -5.68
CA GLY A 98 12.55 9.65 -6.17
C GLY A 98 12.17 8.61 -5.11
N VAL A 99 12.52 7.35 -5.38
CA VAL A 99 12.31 6.20 -4.49
C VAL A 99 13.48 5.22 -4.62
N ASN A 100 13.79 4.45 -3.56
CA ASN A 100 14.92 3.51 -3.59
C ASN A 100 14.48 2.05 -3.84
N GLY A 101 13.46 1.55 -3.12
CA GLY A 101 12.98 0.17 -3.26
C GLY A 101 11.87 0.01 -4.30
N GLY A 102 10.83 0.81 -4.15
CA GLY A 102 9.62 0.79 -4.97
C GLY A 102 8.42 1.29 -4.16
N LEU A 103 7.61 2.15 -4.76
CA LEU A 103 6.39 2.70 -4.16
C LEU A 103 5.28 2.63 -5.20
N VAL A 104 4.19 1.96 -4.87
CA VAL A 104 2.95 1.98 -5.66
C VAL A 104 1.91 2.78 -4.89
N VAL A 105 1.24 3.69 -5.60
CA VAL A 105 0.18 4.59 -5.11
C VAL A 105 -1.13 4.24 -5.79
#